data_AF-A0AAP9WC41-F1
#
_entry.id   AF-A0AAP9WC41-F1
#
_cell.length_a   1.000
_cell.length_b   1.000
_cell.length_c   1.000
_cell.angle_alpha   90.00
_cell.angle_beta   90.00
_cell.angle_gamma   90.00
#
_symmetry.space_group_name_H-M   'P 1'
#
loop_
_entity.id
_entity.type
_entity.pdbx_description
1 polymer ?
#
loop_
_entity_poly.entity_id
_entity_poly.type
_entity_poly.pdbx_seq_one_letter_code
_entity_poly.pdbx_strand_id
1 'polypeptide(L)'
;MDITLYQISCYLVTTMLTFKAFYNLFLYYKNRNQIHLLHFAFLQIAYGLYILFFTQTINTTNPEEALIWKRLEDIILPIFGIFLILFVNSYLKIFSTDFVYFYILLNLLLSVAILFDFNSYHIGLLHEKKISSLGIIIYETDQPVLVNYLYVSRILTIFWILFKVVTQFIHYLFKNLFLFIGFTLFCANALLDILVTINLIPLPYTSHFSFLILSFSVDFFLKSNQFEKKSKEEFKQILASPKKPTAFSFLPKVKKIEYENQKEKIHPIKINSPLSDKNPFFIRTLGNLELERGGIRIPQKEISTKKKMLKLLKILLIRFEKGIHREELLEFLWPKMSEKKALNSLHALCFRLRKIIGNPEALVFSEDRLFFRQDLVQTDFQLFEKHYQVGIKSIRKGDTELAIQEFRCARSFYKGVFFEFDLYFPESEIRREYIRKSLIEIFQFLCEKDSEKNEIKKLLDDSTNWIYLDDLDERAWRFHFEALFQLNRKNEALRKYQEFKKSLKKELDIEPESATFSLIEKIRSGEVSRV
;
A
#
# COMPACT_ATOMS: atom_id res chain seq x y z
N MET A 1 50.36 8.63 6.78
CA MET A 1 49.04 8.87 7.42
C MET A 1 48.52 7.52 7.86
N ASP A 2 48.53 7.27 9.17
CA ASP A 2 47.96 6.05 9.75
C ASP A 2 46.43 6.21 9.81
N ILE A 3 45.77 5.99 8.68
CA ILE A 3 44.30 6.04 8.59
C ILE A 3 43.75 4.80 9.31
N THR A 4 42.92 5.02 10.32
CA THR A 4 42.31 3.91 11.09
C THR A 4 41.24 3.19 10.28
N LEU A 5 40.96 1.92 10.62
CA LEU A 5 39.89 1.12 10.00
C LEU A 5 38.52 1.83 10.09
N TYR A 6 38.29 2.55 11.19
CA TYR A 6 37.07 3.32 11.40
C TYR A 6 36.97 4.52 10.45
N GLN A 7 38.04 5.30 10.26
CA GLN A 7 38.06 6.38 9.27
C GLN A 7 37.82 5.85 7.85
N ILE A 8 38.42 4.71 7.49
CA ILE A 8 38.15 4.03 6.21
C ILE A 8 36.66 3.70 6.08
N SER A 9 36.03 3.20 7.14
CA SER A 9 34.60 2.89 7.12
C SER A 9 33.72 4.14 6.94
N CYS A 10 34.07 5.26 7.56
CA CYS A 10 33.39 6.53 7.36
C CYS A 10 33.50 7.01 5.90
N TYR A 11 34.69 6.97 5.30
CA TYR A 11 34.88 7.31 3.90
C TYR A 11 34.10 6.39 2.96
N LEU A 12 34.04 5.09 3.25
CA LEU A 12 33.28 4.13 2.45
C LEU A 12 31.78 4.43 2.49
N VAL A 13 31.23 4.70 3.69
CA VAL A 13 29.82 5.07 3.84
C VAL A 13 29.52 6.38 3.10
N THR A 14 30.37 7.39 3.24
CA THR A 14 30.22 8.67 2.52
C THR A 14 30.23 8.46 1.00
N THR A 15 31.14 7.63 0.48
CA THR A 15 31.23 7.32 -0.95
C THR A 15 29.97 6.59 -1.46
N MET A 16 29.43 5.67 -0.67
CA MET A 16 28.19 4.98 -1.01
C MET A 16 26.99 5.94 -1.02
N LEU A 17 26.91 6.85 -0.05
CA LEU A 17 25.84 7.85 0.01
C LEU A 17 25.91 8.85 -1.14
N THR A 18 27.10 9.32 -1.52
CA THR A 18 27.26 10.24 -2.65
C THR A 18 26.87 9.58 -3.98
N PHE A 19 27.30 8.34 -4.23
CA PHE A 19 26.88 7.59 -5.41
C PHE A 19 25.35 7.47 -5.50
N LYS A 20 24.71 7.16 -4.38
CA LYS A 20 23.25 7.04 -4.31
C LYS A 20 22.53 8.38 -4.51
N ALA A 21 23.08 9.46 -3.96
CA ALA A 21 22.54 10.79 -4.17
C ALA A 21 22.59 11.18 -5.66
N PHE A 22 23.71 10.91 -6.35
CA PHE A 22 23.81 11.12 -7.80
C PHE A 22 22.82 10.26 -8.58
N TYR A 23 22.66 8.98 -8.20
CA TYR A 23 21.66 8.11 -8.81
C TYR A 23 20.23 8.66 -8.64
N ASN A 24 19.87 9.15 -7.45
CA ASN A 24 18.56 9.73 -7.17
C ASN A 24 18.34 11.07 -7.89
N LEU A 25 19.39 11.91 -8.02
CA LEU A 25 19.38 13.12 -8.84
C LEU A 25 19.18 12.78 -10.33
N PHE A 26 19.84 11.73 -10.82
CA PHE A 26 19.66 11.27 -12.20
C PHE A 26 18.24 10.77 -12.46
N LEU A 27 17.66 10.00 -11.54
CA LEU A 27 16.26 9.58 -11.62
C LEU A 27 15.29 10.77 -11.60
N TYR A 28 15.55 11.76 -10.74
CA TYR A 28 14.76 13.00 -10.72
C TYR A 28 14.91 13.81 -12.01
N TYR A 29 16.11 13.89 -12.59
CA TYR A 29 16.35 14.55 -13.87
C TYR A 29 15.51 13.91 -14.98
N LYS A 30 15.39 12.58 -14.98
CA LYS A 30 14.56 11.82 -15.92
C LYS A 30 13.05 12.00 -15.69
N ASN A 31 12.61 12.27 -14.47
CA ASN A 31 11.19 12.47 -14.13
C ASN A 31 10.99 13.56 -13.06
N ARG A 32 10.81 14.81 -13.52
CA ARG A 32 10.69 16.00 -12.66
C ARG A 32 9.47 16.01 -11.74
N ASN A 33 8.48 15.16 -11.99
CA ASN A 33 7.27 15.06 -11.15
C ASN A 33 7.54 14.36 -9.81
N GLN A 34 8.70 13.72 -9.63
CA GLN A 34 9.06 12.98 -8.42
C GLN A 34 9.97 13.80 -7.50
N ILE A 35 9.46 14.92 -6.99
CA ILE A 35 10.24 15.87 -6.18
C ILE A 35 10.84 15.25 -4.89
N HIS A 36 10.25 14.18 -4.37
CA HIS A 36 10.78 13.42 -3.24
C HIS A 36 12.18 12.83 -3.50
N LEU A 37 12.50 12.46 -4.75
CA LEU A 37 13.84 11.96 -5.11
C LEU A 37 14.90 13.05 -4.99
N LEU A 38 14.55 14.30 -5.31
CA LEU A 38 15.43 15.45 -5.16
C LEU A 38 15.76 15.68 -3.68
N HIS A 39 14.73 15.77 -2.84
CA HIS A 39 14.91 15.96 -1.41
C HIS A 39 15.68 14.80 -0.77
N PHE A 40 15.44 13.57 -1.20
CA PHE A 40 16.15 12.39 -0.70
C PHE A 40 17.63 12.39 -1.09
N ALA A 41 17.97 12.82 -2.31
CA ALA A 41 19.37 12.98 -2.71
C ALA A 41 20.10 14.04 -1.88
N PHE A 42 19.47 15.19 -1.65
CA PHE A 42 20.06 16.23 -0.80
C PHE A 42 20.17 15.81 0.66
N LEU A 43 19.23 15.00 1.17
CA LEU A 43 19.35 14.38 2.49
C LEU A 43 20.59 13.49 2.60
N GLN A 44 20.84 12.66 1.58
CA GLN A 44 22.04 11.80 1.52
C GLN A 44 23.33 12.62 1.41
N ILE A 45 23.34 13.71 0.64
CA ILE A 45 24.48 14.62 0.53
C ILE A 45 24.79 15.30 1.86
N ALA A 46 23.77 15.85 2.53
CA ALA A 46 23.95 16.53 3.81
C ALA A 46 24.53 15.58 4.87
N TYR A 47 24.05 14.34 4.94
CA TYR A 47 24.58 13.35 5.87
C TYR A 47 25.99 12.86 5.49
N GLY A 48 26.28 12.74 4.19
CA GLY A 48 27.63 12.43 3.72
C GLY A 48 28.65 13.53 4.09
N LEU A 49 28.27 14.80 3.97
CA LEU A 49 29.09 15.94 4.42
C LEU A 49 29.29 15.92 5.94
N TYR A 50 28.25 15.62 6.71
CA TYR A 50 28.35 15.43 8.16
C TYR A 50 29.40 14.37 8.53
N ILE A 51 29.35 13.18 7.92
CA ILE A 51 30.34 12.13 8.16
C ILE A 51 31.74 12.58 7.75
N LEU A 52 31.87 13.30 6.62
CA LEU A 52 33.16 13.77 6.15
C LEU A 52 33.80 14.76 7.14
N PHE A 53 33.03 15.74 7.63
CA PHE A 53 33.51 16.70 8.64
C PHE A 53 33.85 15.99 9.95
N PHE A 54 33.00 15.07 10.42
CA PHE A 54 33.29 14.24 11.58
C PHE A 54 34.57 13.40 11.40
N THR A 55 34.84 12.88 10.20
CA THR A 55 36.05 12.08 9.97
C THR A 55 37.32 12.92 10.13
N GLN A 56 37.25 14.23 9.84
CA GLN A 56 38.37 15.16 10.01
C GLN A 56 38.61 15.57 11.47
N THR A 57 37.67 15.31 12.39
CA THR A 57 37.89 15.51 13.84
C THR A 57 38.56 14.30 14.51
N ILE A 58 38.76 13.20 13.77
CA ILE A 58 39.39 11.98 14.28
C ILE A 58 40.89 12.04 14.07
N ASN A 59 41.66 11.81 15.15
CA ASN A 59 43.13 11.75 15.12
C ASN A 59 43.78 13.00 14.50
N THR A 60 43.16 14.17 14.67
CA THR A 60 43.69 15.45 14.18
C THR A 60 44.95 15.82 14.95
N THR A 61 46.01 16.23 14.25
CA THR A 61 47.28 16.59 14.87
C THR A 61 47.27 17.95 15.56
N ASN A 62 46.31 18.83 15.19
CA ASN A 62 46.13 20.15 15.78
C ASN A 62 44.72 20.31 16.36
N PRO A 63 44.56 20.59 17.66
CA PRO A 63 43.25 20.81 18.28
C PRO A 63 42.47 22.01 17.69
N GLU A 64 43.15 23.04 17.18
CA GLU A 64 42.49 24.18 16.53
C GLU A 64 41.79 23.79 15.22
N GLU A 65 42.38 22.85 14.48
CA GLU A 65 41.81 22.35 13.24
C GLU A 65 40.57 21.49 13.52
N ALA A 66 40.59 20.69 14.59
CA ALA A 66 39.43 19.91 15.01
C ALA A 66 38.21 20.79 15.34
N LEU A 67 38.42 21.97 15.93
CA LEU A 67 37.35 22.94 16.21
C LEU A 67 36.65 23.44 14.94
N ILE A 68 37.42 23.69 13.87
CA ILE A 68 36.86 24.15 12.58
C ILE A 68 35.98 23.06 11.98
N TRP A 69 36.46 21.82 11.96
CA TRP A 69 35.70 20.68 11.46
C TRP A 69 34.46 20.37 12.31
N LYS A 70 34.57 20.49 13.64
CA LYS A 70 33.43 20.36 14.55
C LYS A 70 32.36 21.42 14.29
N ARG A 71 32.77 22.67 14.05
CA ARG A 71 31.82 23.74 13.69
C ARG A 71 31.09 23.43 12.37
N LEU A 72 31.81 22.95 11.36
CA LEU A 72 31.20 22.56 10.08
C LEU A 72 30.24 21.37 10.23
N GLU A 73 30.58 20.39 11.07
CA GLU A 73 29.71 19.28 11.47
C GLU A 73 28.39 19.79 12.09
N ASP A 74 28.48 20.77 12.97
CA ASP A 74 27.32 21.34 13.68
C ASP A 74 26.43 22.21 12.77
N ILE A 75 27.03 22.87 11.76
CA ILE A 75 26.30 23.65 10.74
C ILE A 75 25.49 22.76 9.79
N ILE A 76 26.03 21.59 9.42
CA ILE A 76 25.39 20.71 8.43
C ILE A 76 24.23 19.91 9.03
N LEU A 77 24.21 19.70 10.34
CA LEU A 77 23.15 18.93 11.01
C LEU A 77 21.73 19.58 10.90
N PRO A 78 21.53 20.91 11.05
CA PRO A 78 20.27 21.57 10.68
C PRO A 78 19.89 21.44 9.21
N ILE A 79 20.86 21.51 8.30
CA ILE A 79 20.63 21.34 6.86
C ILE A 79 20.13 19.92 6.57
N PHE A 80 20.69 18.90 7.23
CA PHE A 80 20.19 17.53 7.17
C PHE A 80 18.73 17.44 7.63
N GLY A 81 18.37 18.10 8.75
CA GLY A 81 16.99 18.15 9.25
C GLY A 81 16.01 18.77 8.25
N ILE A 82 16.41 19.84 7.55
CA ILE A 82 15.62 20.49 6.50
C ILE A 82 15.29 19.51 5.38
N PHE A 83 16.28 18.79 4.86
CA PHE A 83 16.05 17.83 3.79
C PHE A 83 15.26 16.60 4.25
N LEU A 84 15.36 16.23 5.53
CA LEU A 84 14.60 15.13 6.10
C LEU A 84 13.10 15.45 6.08
N ILE A 85 12.72 16.64 6.57
CA ILE A 85 11.31 17.04 6.58
C ILE A 85 10.75 17.26 5.17
N LEU A 86 11.55 17.84 4.27
CA LEU A 86 11.16 18.03 2.87
C LEU A 86 10.93 16.68 2.17
N PHE A 87 11.83 15.72 2.40
CA PHE A 87 11.69 14.37 1.87
C PHE A 87 10.40 13.71 2.37
N VAL A 88 10.22 13.63 3.69
CA VAL A 88 9.05 13.00 4.30
C VAL A 88 7.75 13.66 3.84
N ASN A 89 7.68 15.00 3.86
CA ASN A 89 6.45 15.71 3.52
C ASN A 89 6.13 15.66 2.02
N SER A 90 7.15 15.65 1.16
CA SER A 90 6.94 15.47 -0.29
C SER A 90 6.43 14.09 -0.67
N TYR A 91 6.63 13.08 0.19
CA TYR A 91 6.14 11.72 -0.05
C TYR A 91 4.75 11.46 0.57
N LEU A 92 4.48 11.96 1.79
CA LEU A 92 3.28 11.58 2.57
C LEU A 92 2.38 12.74 3.00
N LYS A 93 2.76 14.00 2.75
CA LYS A 93 2.04 15.21 3.20
C LYS A 93 1.56 15.12 4.66
N ILE A 94 2.47 14.77 5.57
CA ILE A 94 2.16 14.59 7.01
C ILE A 94 2.01 15.94 7.73
N PHE A 95 2.76 16.95 7.29
CA PHE A 95 2.85 18.24 7.96
C PHE A 95 2.20 19.34 7.12
N SER A 96 1.62 20.35 7.78
CA SER A 96 1.12 21.55 7.10
C SER A 96 2.26 22.30 6.41
N THR A 97 1.95 23.01 5.33
CA THR A 97 2.92 23.84 4.62
C THR A 97 3.57 24.85 5.54
N ASP A 98 2.78 25.48 6.41
CA ASP A 98 3.23 26.53 7.33
C ASP A 98 4.25 25.98 8.34
N PHE A 99 4.00 24.77 8.86
CA PHE A 99 4.95 24.10 9.75
C PHE A 99 6.26 23.80 9.05
N VAL A 100 6.22 23.32 7.81
CA VAL A 100 7.42 22.99 7.03
C VAL A 100 8.24 24.25 6.77
N TYR A 101 7.62 25.35 6.36
CA TYR A 101 8.32 26.63 6.15
C TYR A 101 8.92 27.17 7.44
N PHE A 102 8.17 27.11 8.54
CA PHE A 102 8.67 27.54 9.85
C PHE A 102 9.87 26.69 10.30
N TYR A 103 9.81 25.36 10.12
CA TYR A 103 10.90 24.45 10.46
C TYR A 103 12.15 24.73 9.61
N ILE A 104 11.97 25.00 8.32
CA ILE A 104 13.07 25.36 7.41
C ILE A 104 13.73 26.66 7.86
N LEU A 105 12.92 27.69 8.12
CA LEU A 105 13.40 28.99 8.58
C LEU A 105 14.22 28.87 9.87
N LEU A 106 13.71 28.14 10.86
CA LEU A 106 14.37 27.95 12.16
C LEU A 106 15.71 27.21 12.03
N ASN A 107 15.77 26.15 11.22
CA ASN A 107 17.01 25.39 11.03
C ASN A 107 18.03 26.16 10.19
N LEU A 108 17.59 26.97 9.22
CA LEU A 108 18.48 27.84 8.45
C LEU A 108 19.08 28.93 9.33
N LEU A 109 18.25 29.58 10.15
CA LEU A 109 18.71 30.60 11.10
C LEU A 109 19.72 30.01 12.09
N LEU A 110 19.52 28.77 12.53
CA LEU A 110 20.47 28.08 13.40
C LEU A 110 21.82 27.80 12.72
N SER A 111 21.83 27.28 11.49
CA SER A 111 23.08 27.08 10.74
C SER A 111 23.85 28.40 10.57
N VAL A 112 23.13 29.50 10.32
CA VAL A 112 23.72 30.85 10.24
C VAL A 112 24.25 31.30 11.60
N ALA A 113 23.48 31.10 12.68
CA ALA A 113 23.91 31.46 14.03
C ALA A 113 25.22 30.76 14.42
N ILE A 114 25.33 29.44 14.17
CA ILE A 114 26.55 28.66 14.46
C ILE A 114 27.74 29.16 13.64
N LEU A 115 27.51 29.58 12.38
CA LEU A 115 28.57 30.09 11.51
C LEU A 115 29.19 31.40 12.06
N PHE A 116 28.36 32.29 12.61
CA PHE A 116 28.77 33.60 13.13
C PHE A 116 29.07 33.63 14.63
N ASP A 117 29.00 32.49 15.33
CA ASP A 117 29.25 32.41 16.75
C ASP A 117 30.75 32.25 17.07
N PHE A 118 31.45 33.38 17.12
CA PHE A 118 32.90 33.44 17.31
C PHE A 118 33.37 33.00 18.72
N ASN A 119 32.50 33.06 19.74
CA ASN A 119 32.88 32.85 21.14
C ASN A 119 32.68 31.40 21.65
N SER A 120 32.13 30.53 20.81
CA SER A 120 31.58 29.24 21.24
C SER A 120 32.47 28.03 20.96
N TYR A 121 33.54 28.22 20.19
CA TYR A 121 34.50 27.19 19.82
C TYR A 121 35.92 27.65 20.16
N HIS A 122 36.28 27.57 21.44
CA HIS A 122 37.64 27.86 21.94
C HIS A 122 38.28 26.58 22.49
N ILE A 123 39.62 26.52 22.45
CA ILE A 123 40.43 25.36 22.84
C ILE A 123 40.14 24.88 24.27
N GLY A 124 39.75 25.79 25.18
CA GLY A 124 39.44 25.46 26.58
C GLY A 124 38.18 24.61 26.80
N LEU A 125 37.35 24.41 25.78
CA LEU A 125 36.13 23.59 25.82
C LEU A 125 36.32 22.21 25.17
N LEU A 126 37.55 21.89 24.72
CA LEU A 126 37.87 20.69 23.98
C LEU A 126 38.18 19.52 24.93
N HIS A 127 37.40 18.44 24.84
CA HIS A 127 37.68 17.19 25.57
C HIS A 127 38.09 16.09 24.59
N GLU A 128 39.17 15.39 24.94
CA GLU A 128 39.66 14.24 24.18
C GLU A 128 38.98 12.95 24.61
N LYS A 129 38.33 12.27 23.67
CA LYS A 129 37.78 10.94 23.88
C LYS A 129 38.66 9.88 23.23
N LYS A 130 39.38 9.12 24.05
CA LYS A 130 40.30 8.08 23.59
C LYS A 130 39.60 6.72 23.58
N ILE A 131 39.48 6.13 22.40
CA ILE A 131 38.96 4.78 22.18
C ILE A 131 40.14 3.88 21.83
N SER A 132 40.83 3.38 22.86
CA SER A 132 42.07 2.61 22.74
C SER A 132 41.92 1.31 21.94
N SER A 133 40.72 0.73 21.89
CA SER A 133 40.43 -0.50 21.14
C SER A 133 40.49 -0.31 19.61
N LEU A 134 40.36 0.91 19.12
CA LEU A 134 40.38 1.25 17.69
C LEU A 134 41.50 2.23 17.30
N GLY A 135 42.31 2.68 18.27
CA GLY A 135 43.39 3.64 18.03
C GLY A 135 42.89 5.03 17.63
N ILE A 136 41.76 5.46 18.20
CA ILE A 136 41.05 6.69 17.80
C ILE A 136 40.96 7.67 18.97
N ILE A 137 41.28 8.93 18.70
CA ILE A 137 41.03 10.08 19.55
C ILE A 137 39.99 10.95 18.83
N ILE A 138 38.86 11.20 19.49
CA ILE A 138 37.81 12.11 19.01
C ILE A 138 37.88 13.37 19.85
N TYR A 139 37.89 14.52 19.18
CA TYR A 139 37.82 15.83 19.82
C TYR A 139 36.36 16.31 19.90
N GLU A 140 35.84 16.44 21.12
CA GLU A 140 34.49 16.96 21.40
C GLU A 140 34.57 18.34 22.03
N THR A 141 33.53 19.18 21.87
CA THR A 141 33.46 20.52 22.44
C THR A 141 32.26 20.68 23.34
N ASP A 142 32.47 21.21 24.55
CA ASP A 142 31.37 21.66 25.41
C ASP A 142 30.66 22.85 24.75
N GLN A 143 29.43 22.62 24.30
CA GLN A 143 28.63 23.64 23.62
C GLN A 143 28.16 24.72 24.62
N PRO A 144 28.09 26.00 24.22
CA PRO A 144 27.51 27.05 25.05
C PRO A 144 26.06 26.74 25.40
N VAL A 145 25.61 27.22 26.56
CA VAL A 145 24.25 26.95 27.10
C VAL A 145 23.13 27.26 26.10
N LEU A 146 23.26 28.34 25.32
CA LEU A 146 22.28 28.72 24.29
C LEU A 146 22.21 27.69 23.16
N VAL A 147 23.37 27.24 22.68
CA VAL A 147 23.50 26.23 21.62
C VAL A 147 22.98 24.88 22.13
N ASN A 148 23.28 24.53 23.39
CA ASN A 148 22.77 23.32 24.02
C ASN A 148 21.23 23.33 24.17
N TYR A 149 20.62 24.46 24.56
CA TYR A 149 19.15 24.61 24.60
C TYR A 149 18.51 24.43 23.22
N LEU A 150 19.12 25.04 22.18
CA LEU A 150 18.67 24.88 20.79
C LEU A 150 18.84 23.42 20.32
N TYR A 151 19.91 22.73 20.72
CA TYR A 151 20.10 21.31 20.44
C TYR A 151 19.03 20.44 21.12
N VAL A 152 18.75 20.64 22.41
CA VAL A 152 17.74 19.87 23.15
C VAL A 152 16.34 20.08 22.57
N SER A 153 15.97 21.33 22.27
CA SER A 153 14.70 21.66 21.62
C SER A 153 14.56 20.98 20.25
N ARG A 154 15.65 20.91 19.49
CA ARG A 154 15.70 20.22 18.19
C ARG A 154 15.62 18.72 18.30
N ILE A 155 16.31 18.10 19.26
CA ILE A 155 16.19 16.67 19.55
C ILE A 155 14.73 16.34 19.87
N LEU A 156 14.06 17.15 20.70
CA LEU A 156 12.64 16.98 21.01
C LEU A 156 11.75 17.10 19.76
N THR A 157 12.05 18.05 18.88
CA THR A 157 11.34 18.25 17.61
C THR A 157 11.57 17.08 16.65
N ILE A 158 12.80 16.53 16.58
CA ILE A 158 13.13 15.35 15.79
C ILE A 158 12.37 14.13 16.34
N PHE A 159 12.34 13.92 17.66
CA PHE A 159 11.55 12.85 18.27
C PHE A 159 10.06 12.99 17.97
N TRP A 160 9.52 14.22 18.01
CA TRP A 160 8.13 14.47 17.66
C TRP A 160 7.84 14.22 16.17
N ILE A 161 8.71 14.65 15.27
CA ILE A 161 8.63 14.34 13.83
C ILE A 161 8.70 12.83 13.61
N LEU A 162 9.66 12.16 14.26
CA LEU A 162 9.85 10.71 14.19
C LEU A 162 8.60 9.98 14.70
N PHE A 163 8.01 10.42 15.80
CA PHE A 163 6.77 9.89 16.35
C PHE A 163 5.60 10.08 15.37
N LYS A 164 5.45 11.26 14.77
CA LYS A 164 4.43 11.54 13.74
C LYS A 164 4.62 10.68 12.49
N VAL A 165 5.86 10.54 12.01
CA VAL A 165 6.20 9.65 10.90
C VAL A 165 5.88 8.22 11.26
N VAL A 166 6.33 7.70 12.40
CA VAL A 166 6.08 6.32 12.83
C VAL A 166 4.59 6.05 12.98
N THR A 167 3.82 6.93 13.62
CA THR A 167 2.37 6.72 13.82
C THR A 167 1.59 6.71 12.52
N GLN A 168 1.90 7.60 11.58
CA GLN A 168 1.21 7.70 10.31
C GLN A 168 1.72 6.70 9.26
N PHE A 169 2.97 6.28 9.40
CA PHE A 169 3.66 5.38 8.49
C PHE A 169 3.77 3.95 9.02
N ILE A 170 3.25 3.66 10.22
CA ILE A 170 3.34 2.35 10.88
C ILE A 170 2.81 1.24 9.97
N HIS A 171 1.74 1.52 9.24
CA HIS A 171 1.14 0.58 8.29
C HIS A 171 2.09 0.25 7.13
N TYR A 172 2.79 1.24 6.56
CA TYR A 172 3.76 1.05 5.47
C TYR A 172 5.07 0.46 5.95
N LEU A 173 5.49 0.84 7.17
CA LEU A 173 6.68 0.34 7.84
C LEU A 173 6.54 -1.17 8.07
N PHE A 174 5.43 -1.63 8.66
CA PHE A 174 5.17 -3.07 8.86
C PHE A 174 4.91 -3.86 7.58
N LYS A 175 4.43 -3.22 6.51
CA LYS A 175 4.23 -3.86 5.20
C LYS A 175 5.56 -4.15 4.47
N ASN A 176 6.59 -3.33 4.71
CA ASN A 176 7.91 -3.48 4.11
C ASN A 176 8.95 -3.83 5.17
N LEU A 177 9.17 -5.14 5.38
CA LEU A 177 10.08 -5.67 6.39
C LEU A 177 11.48 -5.03 6.33
N PHE A 178 12.00 -4.78 5.13
CA PHE A 178 13.32 -4.17 4.94
C PHE A 178 13.36 -2.71 5.44
N LEU A 179 12.30 -1.93 5.19
CA LEU A 179 12.16 -0.56 5.69
C LEU A 179 11.97 -0.50 7.20
N PHE A 180 11.19 -1.43 7.76
CA PHE A 180 11.06 -1.58 9.21
C PHE A 180 12.39 -1.88 9.88
N ILE A 181 13.12 -2.90 9.40
CA ILE A 181 14.42 -3.29 9.95
C ILE A 181 15.42 -2.13 9.87
N GLY A 182 15.54 -1.48 8.70
CA GLY A 182 16.45 -0.35 8.52
C GLY A 182 16.12 0.83 9.44
N PHE A 183 14.85 1.13 9.62
CA PHE A 183 14.40 2.21 10.52
C PHE A 183 14.64 1.87 12.00
N THR A 184 14.31 0.66 12.43
CA THR A 184 14.56 0.21 13.82
C THR A 184 16.05 0.21 14.15
N LEU A 185 16.90 -0.27 13.24
CA LEU A 185 18.35 -0.23 13.40
C LEU A 185 18.87 1.20 13.53
N PHE A 186 18.37 2.12 12.69
CA PHE A 186 18.75 3.54 12.77
C PHE A 186 18.34 4.18 14.10
N CYS A 187 17.10 3.96 14.57
CA CYS A 187 16.66 4.49 15.86
C CYS A 187 17.44 3.90 17.04
N ALA A 188 17.73 2.59 17.02
CA ALA A 188 18.50 1.95 18.07
C ALA A 188 19.95 2.48 18.13
N ASN A 189 20.61 2.64 16.98
CA ASN A 189 21.96 3.20 16.94
C ASN A 189 22.01 4.70 17.24
N ALA A 190 20.97 5.47 16.88
CA ALA A 190 20.88 6.87 17.28
C ALA A 190 20.77 7.01 18.81
N LEU A 191 20.01 6.12 19.47
CA LEU A 191 19.98 6.06 20.94
C LEU A 191 21.32 5.61 21.52
N LEU A 192 21.99 4.66 20.89
CA LEU A 192 23.32 4.21 21.31
C LEU A 192 24.34 5.36 21.22
N ASP A 193 24.33 6.13 20.14
CA ASP A 193 25.21 7.28 19.94
C ASP A 193 24.95 8.38 21.00
N ILE A 194 23.70 8.58 21.45
CA ILE A 194 23.39 9.47 22.58
C ILE A 194 24.05 8.96 23.88
N LEU A 195 23.99 7.65 24.15
CA LEU A 195 24.64 7.06 25.32
C LEU A 195 26.16 7.14 25.25
N VAL A 196 26.73 7.02 24.05
CA VAL A 196 28.15 7.27 23.79
C VAL A 196 28.50 8.72 24.13
N THR A 197 27.72 9.71 23.66
CA THR A 197 27.98 11.13 23.95
C THR A 197 27.95 11.47 25.45
N ILE A 198 27.08 10.82 26.24
CA ILE A 198 27.03 11.02 27.70
C ILE A 198 28.16 10.26 28.42
N ASN A 199 29.10 9.66 27.68
CA ASN A 199 30.23 8.86 28.18
C ASN A 199 29.81 7.64 29.03
N LEU A 200 28.59 7.12 28.81
CA LEU A 200 28.12 5.89 29.47
C LEU A 200 28.68 4.62 28.82
N ILE A 201 28.99 4.67 27.53
CA ILE A 201 29.44 3.51 26.75
C ILE A 201 30.73 3.87 25.99
N PRO A 202 31.83 3.10 26.16
CA PRO A 202 33.11 3.35 25.49
C PRO A 202 33.14 2.74 24.08
N LEU A 203 32.12 3.00 23.27
CA LEU A 203 32.02 2.58 21.87
C LEU A 203 32.17 3.80 20.94
N PRO A 204 32.66 3.61 19.70
CA PRO A 204 32.60 4.66 18.69
C PRO A 204 31.15 4.93 18.25
N TYR A 205 30.93 6.08 17.61
CA TYR A 205 29.66 6.39 16.97
C TYR A 205 29.36 5.40 15.84
N THR A 206 28.14 4.88 15.75
CA THR A 206 27.77 3.84 14.76
C THR A 206 26.54 4.19 13.93
N SER A 207 25.93 5.36 14.16
CA SER A 207 24.75 5.80 13.39
C SER A 207 24.98 5.82 11.88
N HIS A 208 26.19 6.13 11.41
CA HIS A 208 26.50 6.21 9.98
C HIS A 208 26.26 4.90 9.22
N PHE A 209 26.57 3.74 9.83
CA PHE A 209 26.24 2.43 9.25
C PHE A 209 24.73 2.20 9.17
N SER A 210 24.02 2.51 10.24
CA SER A 210 22.56 2.33 10.29
C SER A 210 21.81 3.26 9.34
N PHE A 211 22.32 4.49 9.15
CA PHE A 211 21.76 5.41 8.17
C PHE A 211 21.98 4.90 6.73
N LEU A 212 23.14 4.30 6.44
CA LEU A 212 23.37 3.66 5.15
C LEU A 212 22.34 2.54 4.87
N ILE A 213 22.10 1.68 5.87
CA ILE A 213 21.10 0.60 5.79
C ILE A 213 19.69 1.20 5.59
N LEU A 214 19.32 2.20 6.38
CA LEU A 214 18.04 2.91 6.24
C LEU A 214 17.90 3.52 4.84
N SER A 215 18.96 4.15 4.33
CA SER A 215 19.01 4.74 3.00
C SER A 215 18.76 3.69 1.90
N PHE A 216 19.37 2.50 2.00
CA PHE A 216 19.07 1.39 1.07
C PHE A 216 17.63 0.90 1.21
N SER A 217 17.12 0.90 2.43
CA SER A 217 15.75 0.46 2.71
C SER A 217 14.72 1.40 2.11
N VAL A 218 14.97 2.71 2.18
CA VAL A 218 14.14 3.73 1.54
C VAL A 218 14.20 3.62 0.02
N ASP A 219 15.38 3.43 -0.59
CA ASP A 219 15.48 3.24 -2.05
C ASP A 219 14.70 2.00 -2.54
N PHE A 220 14.83 0.89 -1.81
CA PHE A 220 14.10 -0.33 -2.13
C PHE A 220 12.59 -0.11 -2.05
N PHE A 221 12.13 0.56 -1.00
CA PHE A 221 10.73 0.92 -0.83
C PHE A 221 10.21 1.84 -1.95
N LEU A 222 10.96 2.89 -2.30
CA LEU A 222 10.59 3.81 -3.38
C LEU A 222 10.51 3.07 -4.73
N LYS A 223 11.44 2.17 -5.02
CA LYS A 223 11.41 1.33 -6.23
C LYS A 223 10.21 0.38 -6.23
N SER A 224 9.99 -0.36 -5.15
CA SER A 224 8.86 -1.31 -5.04
C SER A 224 7.51 -0.62 -5.29
N ASN A 225 7.30 0.55 -4.69
CA ASN A 225 6.08 1.33 -4.90
C ASN A 225 5.98 1.96 -6.31
N GLN A 226 7.10 2.34 -6.92
CA GLN A 226 7.11 2.79 -8.31
C GLN A 226 6.81 1.66 -9.29
N PHE A 227 7.30 0.44 -9.06
CA PHE A 227 6.95 -0.74 -9.86
C PHE A 227 5.46 -1.06 -9.74
N GLU A 228 4.88 -0.99 -8.53
CA GLU A 228 3.43 -1.15 -8.35
C GLU A 228 2.63 -0.06 -9.05
N LYS A 229 3.06 1.22 -9.00
CA LYS A 229 2.39 2.33 -9.69
C LYS A 229 2.55 2.25 -11.22
N LYS A 230 3.73 1.94 -11.72
CA LYS A 230 4.02 1.80 -13.16
C LYS A 230 3.31 0.57 -13.74
N SER A 231 3.24 -0.54 -13.01
CA SER A 231 2.42 -1.69 -13.40
C SER A 231 0.94 -1.33 -13.47
N LYS A 232 0.42 -0.54 -12.52
CA LYS A 232 -0.96 -0.01 -12.54
C LYS A 232 -1.20 0.99 -13.68
N GLU A 233 -0.23 1.82 -14.03
CA GLU A 233 -0.30 2.81 -15.12
C GLU A 233 -0.16 2.16 -16.51
N GLU A 234 0.74 1.19 -16.69
CA GLU A 234 0.85 0.38 -17.90
C GLU A 234 -0.43 -0.46 -18.11
N PHE A 235 -1.00 -1.04 -17.04
CA PHE A 235 -2.32 -1.69 -17.11
C PHE A 235 -3.43 -0.70 -17.49
N LYS A 236 -3.43 0.51 -16.93
CA LYS A 236 -4.37 1.57 -17.29
C LYS A 236 -4.20 2.06 -18.73
N GLN A 237 -2.97 2.17 -19.24
CA GLN A 237 -2.71 2.55 -20.63
C GLN A 237 -3.10 1.45 -21.62
N ILE A 238 -2.89 0.18 -21.28
CA ILE A 238 -3.42 -0.98 -22.04
C ILE A 238 -4.96 -0.93 -22.07
N LEU A 239 -5.60 -0.53 -20.98
CA LEU A 239 -7.06 -0.35 -20.89
C LEU A 239 -7.59 0.92 -21.60
N ALA A 240 -6.74 1.95 -21.76
CA ALA A 240 -7.15 3.27 -22.27
C ALA A 240 -6.84 3.54 -23.76
N SER A 241 -6.11 2.67 -24.46
CA SER A 241 -5.89 2.82 -25.91
C SER A 241 -6.98 2.11 -26.73
N PRO A 242 -7.75 2.80 -27.59
CA PRO A 242 -8.61 2.16 -28.58
C PRO A 242 -7.79 1.95 -29.85
N LYS A 243 -6.76 1.11 -29.81
CA LYS A 243 -6.16 0.58 -31.05
C LYS A 243 -6.65 -0.84 -31.25
N LYS A 244 -7.27 -1.05 -32.42
CA LYS A 244 -7.78 -2.33 -32.94
C LYS A 244 -6.87 -3.48 -32.51
N PRO A 245 -7.40 -4.61 -32.02
CA PRO A 245 -6.59 -5.78 -31.78
C PRO A 245 -6.11 -6.31 -33.14
N THR A 246 -4.91 -5.91 -33.54
CA THR A 246 -4.10 -6.78 -34.39
C THR A 246 -3.72 -7.96 -33.51
N ALA A 247 -4.11 -9.14 -33.94
CA ALA A 247 -3.89 -10.39 -33.25
C ALA A 247 -2.40 -10.52 -32.89
N PHE A 248 -2.07 -10.30 -31.62
CA PHE A 248 -0.84 -10.83 -31.04
C PHE A 248 -1.07 -12.31 -30.79
N SER A 249 -0.78 -13.11 -31.80
CA SER A 249 -0.62 -14.55 -31.71
C SER A 249 0.61 -14.85 -30.85
N PHE A 250 0.40 -14.99 -29.54
CA PHE A 250 1.26 -15.83 -28.70
C PHE A 250 0.55 -17.18 -28.47
N LEU A 251 0.25 -17.85 -29.58
CA LEU A 251 0.19 -19.30 -29.62
C LEU A 251 1.64 -19.76 -29.81
N PRO A 252 2.24 -20.54 -28.89
CA PRO A 252 3.44 -21.27 -29.23
C PRO A 252 3.12 -22.13 -30.44
N LYS A 253 3.92 -22.01 -31.51
CA LYS A 253 3.88 -22.91 -32.66
C LYS A 253 3.96 -24.35 -32.14
N VAL A 254 2.84 -25.06 -32.16
CA VAL A 254 2.81 -26.51 -32.03
C VAL A 254 3.58 -27.06 -33.24
N LYS A 255 4.86 -27.36 -33.05
CA LYS A 255 5.58 -28.27 -33.93
C LYS A 255 4.88 -29.62 -33.78
N LYS A 256 4.25 -30.09 -34.86
CA LYS A 256 3.99 -31.51 -35.04
C LYS A 256 5.35 -32.21 -34.92
N ILE A 257 5.52 -32.92 -33.82
CA ILE A 257 6.56 -33.91 -33.68
C ILE A 257 5.79 -35.23 -33.60
N GLU A 258 5.82 -35.96 -34.71
CA GLU A 258 5.63 -37.41 -34.68
C GLU A 258 6.74 -37.99 -33.81
N TYR A 259 6.38 -38.65 -32.72
CA TYR A 259 7.23 -39.67 -32.13
C TYR A 259 6.43 -40.94 -31.92
N GLU A 260 6.98 -41.95 -32.57
CA GLU A 260 6.65 -43.35 -32.52
C GLU A 260 6.63 -43.90 -31.09
N ASN A 261 5.85 -44.97 -30.97
CA ASN A 261 5.83 -45.94 -29.89
C ASN A 261 7.18 -46.10 -29.18
N GLN A 262 7.21 -45.88 -27.87
CA GLN A 262 7.97 -46.74 -26.96
C GLN A 262 7.32 -46.77 -25.57
N LYS A 263 6.93 -47.99 -25.20
CA LYS A 263 6.41 -48.38 -23.89
C LYS A 263 7.48 -48.15 -22.83
N GLU A 264 7.15 -47.46 -21.75
CA GLU A 264 7.73 -47.79 -20.45
C GLU A 264 6.81 -47.42 -19.28
N LYS A 265 6.80 -48.32 -18.30
CA LYS A 265 5.78 -48.51 -17.27
C LYS A 265 5.84 -47.42 -16.21
N ILE A 266 4.69 -46.78 -15.94
CA ILE A 266 4.42 -46.15 -14.64
C ILE A 266 3.12 -46.73 -14.11
N HIS A 267 3.21 -47.33 -12.92
CA HIS A 267 2.12 -48.01 -12.23
C HIS A 267 0.93 -47.06 -11.92
N PRO A 268 -0.32 -47.52 -12.09
CA PRO A 268 -1.49 -46.71 -11.78
C PRO A 268 -1.75 -46.75 -10.28
N ILE A 269 -1.72 -45.59 -9.62
CA ILE A 269 -2.43 -45.43 -8.35
C ILE A 269 -3.92 -45.40 -8.70
N LYS A 270 -4.56 -46.58 -8.66
CA LYS A 270 -6.02 -46.71 -8.58
C LYS A 270 -6.47 -46.10 -7.25
N ILE A 271 -7.14 -44.96 -7.30
CA ILE A 271 -8.10 -44.57 -6.27
C ILE A 271 -9.47 -44.59 -6.94
N ASN A 272 -10.22 -45.65 -6.62
CA ASN A 272 -11.64 -45.70 -6.88
C ASN A 272 -12.32 -44.59 -6.07
N SER A 273 -12.86 -43.57 -6.75
CA SER A 273 -13.96 -42.77 -6.21
C SER A 273 -14.99 -42.59 -7.32
N PRO A 274 -16.29 -42.79 -7.02
CA PRO A 274 -17.35 -42.87 -8.03
C PRO A 274 -17.53 -41.52 -8.73
N LEU A 275 -17.96 -41.57 -9.99
CA LEU A 275 -18.55 -40.44 -10.72
C LEU A 275 -19.78 -39.90 -9.94
N SER A 276 -19.65 -38.76 -9.24
CA SER A 276 -20.74 -37.91 -8.70
C SER A 276 -20.08 -36.70 -8.01
N ASP A 277 -20.23 -35.42 -8.38
CA ASP A 277 -21.43 -34.69 -8.79
C ASP A 277 -21.12 -33.68 -9.92
N LYS A 278 -22.08 -33.47 -10.82
CA LYS A 278 -22.06 -32.41 -11.84
C LYS A 278 -22.20 -30.99 -11.27
N ASN A 279 -22.23 -30.82 -9.95
CA ASN A 279 -22.46 -29.52 -9.32
C ASN A 279 -21.12 -28.93 -8.85
N PRO A 280 -20.67 -27.80 -9.42
CA PRO A 280 -19.42 -27.17 -9.02
C PRO A 280 -19.49 -26.72 -7.57
N PHE A 281 -18.32 -26.71 -6.91
CA PHE A 281 -18.17 -26.10 -5.60
C PHE A 281 -18.33 -24.58 -5.72
N PHE A 282 -19.24 -23.99 -4.96
CA PHE A 282 -19.56 -22.58 -5.07
C PHE A 282 -19.04 -21.80 -3.87
N ILE A 283 -18.39 -20.67 -4.12
CA ILE A 283 -17.81 -19.81 -3.09
C ILE A 283 -18.41 -18.41 -3.19
N ARG A 284 -19.03 -17.95 -2.11
CA ARG A 284 -19.54 -16.59 -1.97
C ARG A 284 -18.55 -15.69 -1.27
N THR A 285 -18.33 -14.52 -1.86
CA THR A 285 -17.39 -13.50 -1.39
C THR A 285 -17.90 -12.08 -1.58
N LEU A 286 -19.01 -11.87 -2.29
CA LEU A 286 -19.73 -10.59 -2.38
C LEU A 286 -20.64 -10.43 -1.15
N GLY A 287 -19.99 -10.24 0.00
CA GLY A 287 -20.57 -10.29 1.34
C GLY A 287 -19.72 -11.18 2.25
N ASN A 288 -20.38 -11.89 3.16
CA ASN A 288 -19.72 -12.87 4.02
C ASN A 288 -19.22 -14.10 3.23
N LEU A 289 -18.18 -14.76 3.75
CA LEU A 289 -17.65 -15.99 3.16
C LEU A 289 -18.63 -17.16 3.39
N GLU A 290 -19.21 -17.68 2.31
CA GLU A 290 -20.02 -18.89 2.34
C GLU A 290 -19.49 -19.91 1.33
N LEU A 291 -19.41 -21.17 1.73
CA LEU A 291 -19.02 -22.27 0.84
C LEU A 291 -20.23 -23.19 0.65
N GLU A 292 -20.51 -23.57 -0.58
CA GLU A 292 -21.62 -24.44 -0.96
C GLU A 292 -21.11 -25.62 -1.79
N ARG A 293 -21.54 -26.83 -1.45
CA ARG A 293 -21.24 -28.05 -2.21
C ARG A 293 -22.54 -28.74 -2.57
N GLY A 294 -22.81 -28.89 -3.86
CA GLY A 294 -24.07 -29.48 -4.33
C GLY A 294 -25.31 -28.73 -3.87
N GLY A 295 -25.21 -27.40 -3.68
CA GLY A 295 -26.29 -26.56 -3.14
C GLY A 295 -26.43 -26.60 -1.60
N ILE A 296 -25.64 -27.42 -0.91
CA ILE A 296 -25.65 -27.50 0.55
C ILE A 296 -24.56 -26.60 1.12
N ARG A 297 -24.95 -25.67 2.00
CA ARG A 297 -24.01 -24.78 2.71
C ARG A 297 -23.12 -25.57 3.68
N ILE A 298 -21.83 -25.34 3.59
CA ILE A 298 -20.83 -25.90 4.49
C ILE A 298 -20.75 -25.02 5.74
N PRO A 299 -20.80 -25.60 6.96
CA PRO A 299 -20.70 -24.84 8.20
C PRO A 299 -19.41 -24.02 8.27
N GLN A 300 -19.55 -22.73 8.58
CA GLN A 300 -18.41 -21.79 8.62
C GLN A 300 -17.28 -22.26 9.55
N LYS A 301 -17.63 -22.97 10.64
CA LYS A 301 -16.69 -23.53 11.62
C LYS A 301 -15.64 -24.48 11.00
N GLU A 302 -15.95 -25.11 9.87
CA GLU A 302 -15.01 -26.02 9.18
C GLU A 302 -13.78 -25.28 8.62
N ILE A 303 -13.94 -24.00 8.29
CA ILE A 303 -12.90 -23.13 7.70
C ILE A 303 -12.42 -22.05 8.69
N SER A 304 -13.35 -21.35 9.35
CA SER A 304 -13.05 -20.14 10.14
C SER A 304 -12.21 -20.40 11.38
N THR A 305 -12.35 -21.58 11.98
CA THR A 305 -11.55 -21.99 13.16
C THR A 305 -10.08 -22.26 12.82
N LYS A 306 -9.76 -22.48 11.53
CA LYS A 306 -8.43 -22.86 11.06
C LYS A 306 -7.75 -21.68 10.35
N LYS A 307 -7.09 -20.82 11.12
CA LYS A 307 -6.42 -19.59 10.63
C LYS A 307 -5.62 -19.78 9.32
N LYS A 308 -4.82 -20.85 9.19
CA LYS A 308 -4.01 -21.12 7.98
C LYS A 308 -4.87 -21.54 6.78
N MET A 309 -5.93 -22.31 7.01
CA MET A 309 -6.86 -22.73 5.95
C MET A 309 -7.60 -21.52 5.40
N LEU A 310 -8.09 -20.65 6.28
CA LEU A 310 -8.73 -19.40 5.88
C LEU A 310 -7.75 -18.50 5.10
N LYS A 311 -6.49 -18.38 5.54
CA LYS A 311 -5.45 -17.64 4.79
C LYS A 311 -5.21 -18.20 3.40
N LEU A 312 -5.06 -19.53 3.28
CA LEU A 312 -4.89 -20.19 1.97
C LEU A 312 -6.09 -19.92 1.06
N LEU A 313 -7.31 -20.07 1.58
CA LEU A 313 -8.52 -19.83 0.81
C LEU A 313 -8.62 -18.37 0.34
N LYS A 314 -8.36 -17.41 1.23
CA LYS A 314 -8.36 -15.97 0.91
C LYS A 314 -7.42 -15.64 -0.26
N ILE A 315 -6.16 -16.08 -0.18
CA ILE A 315 -5.19 -15.76 -1.22
C ILE A 315 -5.52 -16.45 -2.56
N LEU A 316 -6.03 -17.69 -2.52
CA LEU A 316 -6.51 -18.38 -3.71
C LEU A 316 -7.72 -17.69 -4.34
N LEU A 317 -8.63 -17.12 -3.55
CA LEU A 317 -9.77 -16.34 -4.06
C LEU A 317 -9.34 -15.03 -4.70
N ILE A 318 -8.31 -14.36 -4.16
CA ILE A 318 -7.75 -13.16 -4.81
C ILE A 318 -7.02 -13.51 -6.11
N ARG A 319 -6.28 -14.62 -6.12
CA ARG A 319 -5.51 -15.12 -7.26
C ARG A 319 -6.27 -16.18 -8.07
N PHE A 320 -7.60 -16.14 -8.07
CA PHE A 320 -8.46 -17.24 -8.52
C PHE A 320 -8.09 -17.80 -9.88
N GLU A 321 -7.86 -16.95 -10.88
CA GLU A 321 -7.56 -17.39 -12.25
C GLU A 321 -6.10 -17.81 -12.46
N LYS A 322 -5.15 -17.06 -11.89
CA LYS A 322 -3.71 -17.21 -12.17
C LYS A 322 -3.01 -18.16 -11.20
N GLY A 323 -3.67 -18.50 -10.10
CA GLY A 323 -3.03 -19.13 -8.96
C GLY A 323 -1.97 -18.28 -8.29
N ILE A 324 -1.38 -18.86 -7.26
CA ILE A 324 -0.25 -18.29 -6.52
C ILE A 324 0.95 -19.23 -6.64
N HIS A 325 2.14 -18.66 -6.85
CA HIS A 325 3.36 -19.43 -6.90
C HIS A 325 3.62 -20.12 -5.57
N ARG A 326 4.20 -21.32 -5.62
CA ARG A 326 4.52 -22.15 -4.46
C ARG A 326 5.35 -21.36 -3.46
N GLU A 327 6.45 -20.75 -3.89
CA GLU A 327 7.35 -19.97 -3.03
C GLU A 327 6.64 -18.78 -2.38
N GLU A 328 5.88 -17.99 -3.16
CA GLU A 328 5.05 -16.88 -2.65
C GLU A 328 4.04 -17.38 -1.61
N LEU A 329 3.41 -18.52 -1.86
CA LEU A 329 2.44 -19.12 -0.95
C LEU A 329 3.07 -19.61 0.35
N LEU A 330 4.27 -20.20 0.29
CA LEU A 330 5.02 -20.63 1.47
C LEU A 330 5.43 -19.44 2.33
N GLU A 331 5.92 -18.36 1.72
CA GLU A 331 6.28 -17.14 2.44
C GLU A 331 5.04 -16.47 3.06
N PHE A 332 3.94 -16.40 2.31
CA PHE A 332 2.66 -15.84 2.79
C PHE A 332 2.08 -16.64 3.97
N LEU A 333 2.15 -17.98 3.90
CA LEU A 333 1.60 -18.84 4.94
C LEU A 333 2.57 -19.04 6.11
N TRP A 334 3.87 -19.21 5.88
CA TRP A 334 4.86 -19.57 6.91
C TRP A 334 6.23 -18.88 6.69
N PRO A 335 6.32 -17.55 6.89
CA PRO A 335 7.52 -16.75 6.57
C PRO A 335 8.77 -17.09 7.40
N LYS A 336 8.61 -17.83 8.50
CA LYS A 336 9.70 -18.20 9.43
C LYS A 336 10.03 -19.69 9.41
N MET A 337 9.42 -20.45 8.49
CA MET A 337 9.57 -21.90 8.42
C MET A 337 10.49 -22.27 7.27
N SER A 338 11.35 -23.28 7.47
CA SER A 338 12.16 -23.80 6.36
C SER A 338 11.28 -24.34 5.24
N GLU A 339 11.71 -24.16 3.99
CA GLU A 339 10.93 -24.49 2.80
C GLU A 339 10.39 -25.94 2.85
N LYS A 340 11.24 -26.92 3.19
CA LYS A 340 10.85 -28.33 3.31
C LYS A 340 9.70 -28.56 4.30
N LYS A 341 9.73 -27.92 5.48
CA LYS A 341 8.67 -28.04 6.49
C LYS A 341 7.40 -27.31 6.06
N ALA A 342 7.55 -26.16 5.40
CA ALA A 342 6.45 -25.37 4.89
C ALA A 342 5.72 -26.11 3.75
N LEU A 343 6.45 -26.76 2.84
CA LEU A 343 5.91 -27.61 1.77
C LEU A 343 5.08 -28.77 2.32
N ASN A 344 5.61 -29.53 3.29
CA ASN A 344 4.87 -30.61 3.92
C ASN A 344 3.58 -30.11 4.58
N SER A 345 3.65 -28.95 5.24
CA SER A 345 2.49 -28.29 5.85
C SER A 345 1.47 -27.83 4.80
N LEU A 346 1.94 -27.33 3.66
CA LEU A 346 1.12 -26.93 2.52
C LEU A 346 0.39 -28.13 1.91
N HIS A 347 1.06 -29.25 1.69
CA HIS A 347 0.42 -30.48 1.18
C HIS A 347 -0.69 -30.96 2.12
N ALA A 348 -0.44 -30.98 3.43
CA ALA A 348 -1.46 -31.34 4.42
C ALA A 348 -2.65 -30.35 4.41
N LEU A 349 -2.38 -29.05 4.21
CA LEU A 349 -3.42 -28.03 4.14
C LEU A 349 -4.27 -28.16 2.87
N CYS A 350 -3.63 -28.39 1.72
CA CYS A 350 -4.29 -28.65 0.44
C CYS A 350 -5.16 -29.91 0.51
N PHE A 351 -4.66 -30.99 1.12
CA PHE A 351 -5.42 -32.21 1.32
C PHE A 351 -6.72 -31.96 2.11
N ARG A 352 -6.64 -31.19 3.20
CA ARG A 352 -7.84 -30.83 3.99
C ARG A 352 -8.80 -29.96 3.20
N LEU A 353 -8.30 -28.99 2.43
CA LEU A 353 -9.15 -28.12 1.60
C LEU A 353 -9.87 -28.92 0.50
N ARG A 354 -9.17 -29.85 -0.17
CA ARG A 354 -9.77 -30.79 -1.12
C ARG A 354 -10.88 -31.63 -0.48
N LYS A 355 -10.71 -32.08 0.76
CA LYS A 355 -11.75 -32.83 1.49
C LYS A 355 -13.01 -31.98 1.77
N ILE A 356 -12.84 -30.70 2.09
CA ILE A 356 -13.96 -29.75 2.26
C ILE A 356 -14.68 -29.58 0.93
N ILE A 357 -13.92 -29.35 -0.15
CA ILE A 357 -14.48 -29.20 -1.50
C ILE A 357 -15.21 -30.48 -1.96
N GLY A 358 -14.75 -31.65 -1.52
CA GLY A 358 -15.30 -32.94 -1.91
C GLY A 358 -14.81 -33.44 -3.28
N ASN A 359 -13.92 -32.69 -3.94
CA ASN A 359 -13.29 -33.10 -5.19
C ASN A 359 -11.76 -32.83 -5.12
N PRO A 360 -10.92 -33.86 -5.23
CA PRO A 360 -9.46 -33.69 -5.14
C PRO A 360 -8.87 -32.92 -6.33
N GLU A 361 -9.53 -32.94 -7.48
CA GLU A 361 -9.09 -32.23 -8.69
C GLU A 361 -9.42 -30.73 -8.65
N ALA A 362 -10.26 -30.27 -7.72
CA ALA A 362 -10.66 -28.86 -7.65
C ALA A 362 -9.51 -27.90 -7.30
N LEU A 363 -8.43 -28.40 -6.69
CA LEU A 363 -7.27 -27.63 -6.25
C LEU A 363 -5.99 -28.28 -6.78
N VAL A 364 -5.34 -27.65 -7.75
CA VAL A 364 -4.25 -28.26 -8.55
C VAL A 364 -2.95 -27.48 -8.39
N PHE A 365 -1.84 -28.23 -8.40
CA PHE A 365 -0.51 -27.69 -8.63
C PHE A 365 -0.13 -27.88 -10.10
N SER A 366 0.14 -26.80 -10.82
CA SER A 366 0.71 -26.83 -12.18
C SER A 366 1.70 -25.69 -12.33
N GLU A 367 2.83 -25.92 -12.98
CA GLU A 367 3.88 -24.89 -13.21
C GLU A 367 4.26 -24.14 -11.91
N ASP A 368 4.45 -24.89 -10.82
CA ASP A 368 4.72 -24.37 -9.47
C ASP A 368 3.70 -23.33 -8.96
N ARG A 369 2.45 -23.40 -9.43
CA ARG A 369 1.34 -22.58 -8.96
C ARG A 369 0.22 -23.43 -8.39
N LEU A 370 -0.36 -22.97 -7.29
CA LEU A 370 -1.58 -23.53 -6.72
C LEU A 370 -2.78 -22.69 -7.15
N PHE A 371 -3.80 -23.31 -7.72
CA PHE A 371 -5.01 -22.63 -8.17
C PHE A 371 -6.25 -23.53 -8.08
N PHE A 372 -7.43 -22.89 -8.14
CA PHE A 372 -8.70 -23.58 -8.28
C PHE A 372 -8.98 -23.88 -9.75
N ARG A 373 -9.42 -25.10 -10.04
CA ARG A 373 -9.94 -25.45 -11.37
C ARG A 373 -11.31 -24.79 -11.57
N GLN A 374 -11.40 -23.86 -12.52
CA GLN A 374 -12.58 -23.02 -12.74
C GLN A 374 -13.81 -23.79 -13.25
N ASP A 375 -13.59 -24.99 -13.79
CA ASP A 375 -14.67 -25.92 -14.19
C ASP A 375 -15.27 -26.66 -12.98
N LEU A 376 -14.55 -26.74 -11.86
CA LEU A 376 -14.94 -27.45 -10.64
C LEU A 376 -15.28 -26.51 -9.48
N VAL A 377 -14.74 -25.29 -9.49
CA VAL A 377 -14.95 -24.26 -8.48
C VAL A 377 -15.45 -23.00 -9.17
N GLN A 378 -16.55 -22.46 -8.69
CA GLN A 378 -17.15 -21.21 -9.15
C GLN A 378 -17.27 -20.22 -8.00
N THR A 379 -17.22 -18.93 -8.32
CA THR A 379 -17.40 -17.87 -7.34
C THR A 379 -18.45 -16.87 -7.79
N ASP A 380 -19.13 -16.27 -6.83
CA ASP A 380 -20.10 -15.20 -7.10
C ASP A 380 -19.47 -13.98 -7.79
N PHE A 381 -18.26 -13.59 -7.41
CA PHE A 381 -17.55 -12.47 -8.04
C PHE A 381 -17.17 -12.76 -9.49
N GLN A 382 -16.82 -14.00 -9.85
CA GLN A 382 -16.51 -14.36 -11.24
C GLN A 382 -17.78 -14.33 -12.10
N LEU A 383 -18.90 -14.81 -11.56
CA LEU A 383 -20.19 -14.73 -12.25
C LEU A 383 -20.65 -13.27 -12.40
N PHE A 384 -20.51 -12.46 -11.36
CA PHE A 384 -20.73 -11.02 -11.43
C PHE A 384 -19.88 -10.39 -12.55
N GLU A 385 -18.58 -10.63 -12.56
CA GLU A 385 -17.64 -10.10 -13.55
C GLU A 385 -18.05 -10.50 -14.98
N LYS A 386 -18.44 -11.77 -15.17
CA LYS A 386 -18.92 -12.27 -16.46
C LYS A 386 -20.16 -11.51 -16.94
N HIS A 387 -21.20 -11.42 -16.11
CA HIS A 387 -22.46 -10.74 -16.48
C HIS A 387 -22.25 -9.24 -16.70
N TYR A 388 -21.44 -8.58 -15.87
CA TYR A 388 -21.08 -7.18 -16.07
C TYR A 388 -20.39 -6.95 -17.43
N GLN A 389 -19.43 -7.80 -17.81
CA GLN A 389 -18.75 -7.68 -19.10
C GLN A 389 -19.67 -7.94 -20.29
N VAL A 390 -20.65 -8.85 -20.17
CA VAL A 390 -21.66 -9.06 -21.22
C VAL A 390 -22.57 -7.83 -21.31
N GLY A 391 -23.07 -7.30 -20.20
CA GLY A 391 -23.92 -6.10 -20.17
C GLY A 391 -23.26 -4.88 -20.81
N ILE A 392 -21.98 -4.62 -20.48
CA ILE A 392 -21.20 -3.54 -21.12
C ILE A 392 -21.07 -3.74 -22.64
N LYS A 393 -20.87 -4.98 -23.11
CA LYS A 393 -20.83 -5.28 -24.54
C LYS A 393 -22.19 -5.08 -25.21
N SER A 394 -23.29 -5.40 -24.52
CA SER A 394 -24.66 -5.22 -25.02
C SER A 394 -24.99 -3.73 -25.18
N ILE A 395 -24.60 -2.87 -24.22
CA ILE A 395 -24.72 -1.41 -24.34
C ILE A 395 -24.00 -0.90 -25.59
N ARG A 396 -22.76 -1.33 -25.83
CA ARG A 396 -21.99 -0.93 -27.01
C ARG A 396 -22.61 -1.38 -28.34
N LYS A 397 -23.38 -2.45 -28.32
CA LYS A 397 -24.13 -2.98 -29.48
C LYS A 397 -25.51 -2.36 -29.63
N GLY A 398 -25.95 -1.51 -28.69
CA GLY A 398 -27.29 -0.92 -28.67
C GLY A 398 -28.38 -1.88 -28.19
N ASP A 399 -28.03 -3.05 -27.65
CA ASP A 399 -28.99 -4.02 -27.12
C ASP A 399 -29.29 -3.71 -25.64
N THR A 400 -30.16 -2.73 -25.44
CA THR A 400 -30.53 -2.22 -24.12
C THR A 400 -31.23 -3.28 -23.26
N GLU A 401 -32.11 -4.11 -23.83
CA GLU A 401 -32.83 -5.13 -23.07
C GLU A 401 -31.89 -6.22 -22.56
N LEU A 402 -30.97 -6.70 -23.41
CA LEU A 402 -29.95 -7.64 -22.97
C LEU A 402 -29.04 -7.02 -21.91
N ALA A 403 -28.67 -5.74 -22.05
CA ALA A 403 -27.88 -5.04 -21.03
C ALA A 403 -28.60 -5.00 -19.67
N ILE A 404 -29.90 -4.68 -19.66
CA ILE A 404 -30.72 -4.70 -18.44
C ILE A 404 -30.70 -6.10 -17.83
N GLN A 405 -30.98 -7.15 -18.61
CA GLN A 405 -31.01 -8.53 -18.12
C GLN A 405 -29.67 -8.95 -17.49
N GLU A 406 -28.57 -8.70 -18.19
CA GLU A 406 -27.22 -9.06 -17.73
C GLU A 406 -26.82 -8.30 -16.46
N PHE A 407 -27.13 -7.00 -16.37
CA PHE A 407 -26.89 -6.21 -15.17
C PHE A 407 -27.76 -6.61 -13.99
N ARG A 408 -29.01 -7.03 -14.23
CA ARG A 408 -29.87 -7.62 -13.20
C ARG A 408 -29.31 -8.94 -12.67
N CYS A 409 -28.79 -9.79 -13.56
CA CYS A 409 -28.08 -11.00 -13.16
C CYS A 409 -26.82 -10.68 -12.36
N ALA A 410 -25.99 -9.74 -12.82
CA ALA A 410 -24.79 -9.30 -12.10
C ALA A 410 -25.12 -8.81 -10.69
N ARG A 411 -26.03 -7.82 -10.54
CA ARG A 411 -26.39 -7.28 -9.22
C ARG A 411 -26.95 -8.33 -8.26
N SER A 412 -27.58 -9.40 -8.78
CA SER A 412 -28.16 -10.46 -7.93
C SER A 412 -27.14 -11.21 -7.08
N PHE A 413 -25.87 -11.26 -7.54
CA PHE A 413 -24.76 -11.84 -6.80
C PHE A 413 -24.24 -10.94 -5.67
N TYR A 414 -24.52 -9.64 -5.72
CA TYR A 414 -24.14 -8.72 -4.66
C TYR A 414 -25.04 -8.91 -3.43
N LYS A 415 -24.45 -9.40 -2.33
CA LYS A 415 -25.11 -9.55 -1.02
C LYS A 415 -24.45 -8.72 0.08
N GLY A 416 -23.36 -8.02 -0.25
CA GLY A 416 -22.54 -7.23 0.66
C GLY A 416 -21.19 -6.94 0.03
N VAL A 417 -20.35 -6.21 0.77
CA VAL A 417 -19.05 -5.76 0.28
C VAL A 417 -18.18 -6.97 -0.09
N PHE A 418 -17.45 -6.92 -1.23
CA PHE A 418 -16.51 -7.98 -1.59
C PHE A 418 -15.51 -8.22 -0.45
N PHE A 419 -15.37 -9.45 0.05
CA PHE A 419 -14.57 -9.79 1.23
C PHE A 419 -15.02 -9.05 2.51
N GLU A 420 -16.32 -9.02 2.79
CA GLU A 420 -16.87 -8.42 4.03
C GLU A 420 -16.36 -9.11 5.30
N PHE A 421 -16.17 -10.44 5.22
CA PHE A 421 -15.63 -11.27 6.29
C PHE A 421 -14.17 -10.96 6.67
N ASP A 422 -13.47 -10.13 5.89
CA ASP A 422 -12.15 -9.60 6.23
C ASP A 422 -11.89 -8.28 5.47
N LEU A 423 -12.53 -7.20 5.93
CA LEU A 423 -12.43 -5.86 5.32
C LEU A 423 -10.98 -5.34 5.25
N TYR A 424 -10.12 -5.79 6.16
CA TYR A 424 -8.74 -5.32 6.30
C TYR A 424 -7.72 -6.19 5.55
N PHE A 425 -8.17 -7.14 4.72
CA PHE A 425 -7.26 -7.96 3.92
C PHE A 425 -6.73 -7.17 2.71
N PRO A 426 -5.45 -6.73 2.70
CA PRO A 426 -4.97 -5.73 1.72
C PRO A 426 -5.04 -6.22 0.27
N GLU A 427 -4.83 -7.51 0.04
CA GLU A 427 -4.86 -8.12 -1.28
C GLU A 427 -6.26 -8.08 -1.92
N SER A 428 -7.30 -7.86 -1.12
CA SER A 428 -8.68 -7.69 -1.60
C SER A 428 -9.00 -6.27 -2.08
N GLU A 429 -8.24 -5.24 -1.69
CA GLU A 429 -8.61 -3.82 -1.91
C GLU A 429 -8.82 -3.49 -3.38
N ILE A 430 -7.91 -3.93 -4.25
CA ILE A 430 -7.98 -3.63 -5.69
C ILE A 430 -9.24 -4.25 -6.31
N ARG A 431 -9.55 -5.50 -5.97
CA ARG A 431 -10.74 -6.19 -6.48
C ARG A 431 -12.02 -5.62 -5.87
N ARG A 432 -12.00 -5.29 -4.58
CA ARG A 432 -13.11 -4.63 -3.88
C ARG A 432 -13.48 -3.32 -4.55
N GLU A 433 -12.50 -2.48 -4.86
CA GLU A 433 -12.71 -1.20 -5.54
C GLU A 433 -13.20 -1.38 -6.99
N TYR A 434 -12.67 -2.38 -7.70
CA TYR A 434 -13.17 -2.74 -9.03
C TYR A 434 -14.65 -3.15 -8.99
N ILE A 435 -15.01 -4.08 -8.10
CA ILE A 435 -16.39 -4.54 -7.92
C ILE A 435 -17.31 -3.38 -7.53
N ARG A 436 -16.88 -2.53 -6.59
CA ARG A 436 -17.63 -1.33 -6.16
C ARG A 436 -17.94 -0.42 -7.34
N LYS A 437 -16.94 -0.09 -8.16
CA LYS A 437 -17.12 0.74 -9.37
C LYS A 437 -18.04 0.10 -10.39
N SER A 438 -17.87 -1.20 -10.68
CA SER A 438 -18.75 -1.92 -11.60
C SER A 438 -20.20 -1.96 -11.10
N LEU A 439 -20.43 -2.11 -9.79
CA LEU A 439 -21.77 -2.04 -9.22
C LEU A 439 -22.38 -0.65 -9.31
N ILE A 440 -21.60 0.42 -9.06
CA ILE A 440 -22.07 1.80 -9.23
C ILE A 440 -22.50 2.05 -10.69
N GLU A 441 -21.71 1.60 -11.67
CA GLU A 441 -22.08 1.71 -13.08
C GLU A 441 -23.36 0.92 -13.42
N ILE A 442 -23.49 -0.30 -12.87
CA ILE A 442 -24.70 -1.11 -13.01
C ILE A 442 -25.92 -0.39 -12.43
N PHE A 443 -25.83 0.09 -11.18
CA PHE A 443 -26.95 0.75 -10.52
C PHE A 443 -27.33 2.06 -11.19
N GLN A 444 -26.35 2.83 -11.66
CA GLN A 444 -26.61 4.02 -12.46
C GLN A 444 -27.45 3.68 -13.69
N PHE A 445 -26.99 2.71 -14.49
CA PHE A 445 -27.71 2.30 -15.70
C PHE A 445 -29.11 1.75 -15.39
N LEU A 446 -29.23 0.89 -14.38
CA LEU A 446 -30.52 0.30 -14.02
C LEU A 446 -31.49 1.34 -13.46
N CYS A 447 -31.04 2.30 -12.65
CA CYS A 447 -31.89 3.38 -12.16
C CYS A 447 -32.40 4.27 -13.31
N GLU A 448 -31.53 4.63 -14.25
CA GLU A 448 -31.92 5.37 -15.45
C GLU A 448 -33.01 4.62 -16.24
N LYS A 449 -32.82 3.32 -16.48
CA LYS A 449 -33.79 2.50 -17.22
C LYS A 449 -35.08 2.23 -16.47
N ASP A 450 -35.03 2.07 -15.15
CA ASP A 450 -36.23 1.86 -14.33
C ASP A 450 -37.05 3.13 -14.20
N SER A 451 -36.41 4.30 -14.10
CA SER A 451 -37.10 5.59 -14.13
C SER A 451 -37.83 5.79 -15.47
N GLU A 452 -37.14 5.53 -16.60
CA GLU A 452 -37.76 5.57 -17.94
C GLU A 452 -38.95 4.60 -18.10
N LYS A 453 -38.86 3.40 -17.52
CA LYS A 453 -39.89 2.36 -17.60
C LYS A 453 -40.96 2.44 -16.50
N ASN A 454 -40.89 3.42 -15.60
CA ASN A 454 -41.77 3.54 -14.43
C ASN A 454 -41.77 2.30 -13.50
N GLU A 455 -40.64 1.63 -13.38
CA GLU A 455 -40.43 0.45 -12.52
C GLU A 455 -40.03 0.86 -11.09
N ILE A 456 -40.88 1.64 -10.42
CA ILE A 456 -40.50 2.47 -9.26
C ILE A 456 -39.99 1.65 -8.06
N LYS A 457 -40.52 0.44 -7.86
CA LYS A 457 -40.05 -0.45 -6.79
C LYS A 457 -38.61 -0.92 -7.03
N LYS A 458 -38.25 -1.20 -8.28
CA LYS A 458 -36.88 -1.60 -8.66
C LYS A 458 -35.94 -0.40 -8.55
N LEU A 459 -36.38 0.78 -8.98
CA LEU A 459 -35.66 2.04 -8.81
C LEU A 459 -35.31 2.32 -7.35
N LEU A 460 -36.27 2.15 -6.43
CA LEU A 460 -36.03 2.33 -5.01
C LEU A 460 -34.99 1.33 -4.47
N ASP A 461 -35.07 0.06 -4.87
CA ASP A 461 -34.15 -1.00 -4.46
C ASP A 461 -32.73 -0.75 -4.99
N ASP A 462 -32.57 -0.46 -6.29
CA ASP A 462 -31.26 -0.14 -6.90
C ASP A 462 -30.62 1.10 -6.29
N SER A 463 -31.38 2.21 -6.16
CA SER A 463 -30.88 3.45 -5.57
C SER A 463 -30.46 3.26 -4.11
N THR A 464 -31.19 2.44 -3.34
CA THR A 464 -30.81 2.10 -1.96
C THR A 464 -29.48 1.35 -1.91
N ASN A 465 -29.28 0.36 -2.79
CA ASN A 465 -28.03 -0.39 -2.85
C ASN A 465 -26.87 0.47 -3.37
N TRP A 466 -27.12 1.41 -4.27
CA TRP A 466 -26.13 2.39 -4.71
C TRP A 466 -25.71 3.31 -3.56
N ILE A 467 -26.66 3.88 -2.81
CA ILE A 467 -26.36 4.70 -1.62
C ILE A 467 -25.53 3.92 -0.59
N TYR A 468 -25.78 2.62 -0.43
CA TYR A 468 -24.97 1.79 0.48
C TYR A 468 -23.50 1.65 0.01
N LEU A 469 -23.24 1.71 -1.30
CA LEU A 469 -21.88 1.65 -1.85
C LEU A 469 -21.16 3.01 -1.84
N ASP A 470 -21.92 4.08 -1.99
CA ASP A 470 -21.43 5.46 -2.04
C ASP A 470 -22.54 6.42 -1.56
N ASP A 471 -22.56 6.70 -0.27
CA ASP A 471 -23.59 7.51 0.38
C ASP A 471 -23.44 9.01 0.12
N LEU A 472 -22.35 9.41 -0.55
CA LEU A 472 -22.08 10.78 -0.97
C LEU A 472 -22.39 11.01 -2.46
N ASP A 473 -22.75 9.98 -3.22
CA ASP A 473 -23.15 10.13 -4.63
C ASP A 473 -24.56 10.73 -4.75
N GLU A 474 -24.63 12.03 -5.02
CA GLU A 474 -25.90 12.76 -5.14
C GLU A 474 -26.85 12.17 -6.20
N ARG A 475 -26.31 11.53 -7.25
CA ARG A 475 -27.11 10.94 -8.32
C ARG A 475 -27.97 9.79 -7.78
N ALA A 476 -27.39 8.94 -6.94
CA ALA A 476 -28.10 7.84 -6.29
C ALA A 476 -29.25 8.36 -5.43
N TRP A 477 -28.99 9.41 -4.64
CA TRP A 477 -29.99 10.07 -3.81
C TRP A 477 -31.12 10.70 -4.60
N ARG A 478 -30.85 11.32 -5.76
CA ARG A 478 -31.90 11.87 -6.62
C ARG A 478 -32.89 10.79 -7.09
N PHE A 479 -32.39 9.66 -7.59
CA PHE A 479 -33.24 8.52 -7.95
C PHE A 479 -34.01 7.98 -6.75
N HIS A 480 -33.38 7.94 -5.57
CA HIS A 480 -34.03 7.49 -4.34
C HIS A 480 -35.18 8.42 -3.92
N PHE A 481 -34.99 9.74 -3.96
CA PHE A 481 -36.03 10.72 -3.63
C PHE A 481 -37.18 10.69 -4.63
N GLU A 482 -36.88 10.54 -5.92
CA GLU A 482 -37.88 10.37 -6.98
C GLU A 482 -38.74 9.13 -6.73
N ALA A 483 -38.09 7.98 -6.47
CA ALA A 483 -38.78 6.73 -6.21
C ALA A 483 -39.67 6.80 -4.95
N LEU A 484 -39.16 7.39 -3.86
CA LEU A 484 -39.96 7.61 -2.64
C LEU A 484 -41.16 8.52 -2.92
N PHE A 485 -40.98 9.59 -3.69
CA PHE A 485 -42.08 10.49 -4.02
C PHE A 485 -43.17 9.78 -4.85
N GLN A 486 -42.79 9.04 -5.89
CA GLN A 486 -43.72 8.28 -6.73
C GLN A 486 -44.43 7.16 -5.96
N LEU A 487 -43.81 6.61 -4.91
CA LEU A 487 -44.44 5.65 -3.98
C LEU A 487 -45.28 6.31 -2.88
N ASN A 488 -45.62 7.60 -2.99
CA ASN A 488 -46.35 8.38 -1.99
C ASN A 488 -45.65 8.47 -0.61
N ARG A 489 -44.32 8.31 -0.57
CA ARG A 489 -43.49 8.39 0.64
C ARG A 489 -42.77 9.75 0.74
N LYS A 490 -43.46 10.84 0.40
CA LYS A 490 -42.93 12.23 0.42
C LYS A 490 -42.26 12.61 1.75
N ASN A 491 -42.92 12.35 2.88
CA ASN A 491 -42.38 12.71 4.20
C ASN A 491 -41.11 11.94 4.54
N GLU A 492 -40.90 10.77 3.95
CA GLU A 492 -39.66 10.01 4.09
C GLU A 492 -38.55 10.59 3.20
N ALA A 493 -38.87 10.95 1.95
CA ALA A 493 -37.93 11.59 1.04
C ALA A 493 -37.35 12.89 1.66
N LEU A 494 -38.22 13.74 2.23
CA LEU A 494 -37.80 14.98 2.88
C LEU A 494 -36.93 14.75 4.13
N ARG A 495 -37.25 13.72 4.94
CA ARG A 495 -36.42 13.33 6.09
C ARG A 495 -35.05 12.82 5.65
N LYS A 496 -35.01 11.94 4.64
CA LYS A 496 -33.78 11.41 4.06
C LYS A 496 -32.91 12.50 3.44
N TYR A 497 -33.51 13.50 2.79
CA TYR A 497 -32.79 14.66 2.29
C TYR A 497 -32.12 15.47 3.41
N GLN A 498 -32.79 15.68 4.55
CA GLN A 498 -32.18 16.35 5.69
C GLN A 498 -31.01 15.56 6.29
N GLU A 499 -31.12 14.23 6.35
CA GLU A 499 -30.01 13.34 6.76
C GLU A 499 -28.83 13.44 5.78
N PHE A 500 -29.12 13.33 4.49
CA PHE A 500 -28.13 13.44 3.41
C PHE A 500 -27.40 14.78 3.43
N LYS A 501 -28.13 15.90 3.53
CA LYS A 501 -27.55 17.25 3.61
C LYS A 501 -26.60 17.39 4.82
N LYS A 502 -26.96 16.82 5.97
CA LYS A 502 -26.08 16.81 7.15
C LYS A 502 -24.82 15.97 6.90
N SER A 503 -24.96 14.83 6.20
CA SER A 503 -23.81 13.97 5.84
C SER A 503 -22.84 14.69 4.91
N LEU A 504 -23.32 15.29 3.82
CA LEU A 504 -22.48 16.08 2.89
C LEU A 504 -21.74 17.21 3.60
N LYS A 505 -22.44 17.96 4.46
CA LYS A 505 -21.82 19.06 5.20
C LYS A 505 -20.77 18.56 6.19
N LYS A 506 -20.97 17.39 6.79
CA LYS A 506 -20.04 16.80 7.76
C LYS A 506 -18.80 16.20 7.09
N GLU A 507 -18.96 15.46 6.00
CA GLU A 507 -17.88 14.69 5.38
C GLU A 507 -17.09 15.50 4.32
N LEU A 508 -17.76 16.42 3.62
CA LEU A 508 -17.18 17.18 2.49
C LEU A 508 -17.24 18.71 2.65
N ASP A 509 -17.92 19.23 3.68
CA ASP A 509 -18.15 20.66 3.93
C ASP A 509 -18.89 21.42 2.79
N ILE A 510 -19.61 20.68 1.93
CA ILE A 510 -20.38 21.23 0.80
C ILE A 510 -21.89 21.19 1.04
N GLU A 511 -22.62 21.99 0.25
CA GLU A 511 -24.08 21.94 0.14
C GLU A 511 -24.50 21.05 -1.06
N PRO A 512 -25.75 20.52 -1.07
CA PRO A 512 -26.23 19.70 -2.18
C PRO A 512 -26.23 20.43 -3.53
N GLU A 513 -26.05 19.69 -4.61
CA GLU A 513 -26.11 20.20 -5.98
C GLU A 513 -27.46 20.89 -6.29
N SER A 514 -27.44 21.87 -7.19
CA SER A 514 -28.65 22.62 -7.62
C SER A 514 -29.74 21.72 -8.18
N ALA A 515 -29.36 20.64 -8.88
CA ALA A 515 -30.27 19.62 -9.39
C ALA A 515 -30.99 18.88 -8.25
N THR A 516 -30.27 18.52 -7.19
CA THR A 516 -30.82 17.88 -5.99
C THR A 516 -31.78 18.83 -5.26
N PHE A 517 -31.38 20.09 -5.10
CA PHE A 517 -32.24 21.11 -4.48
C PHE A 517 -33.54 21.32 -5.27
N SER A 518 -33.45 21.45 -6.59
CA SER A 518 -34.62 21.64 -7.46
C SER A 518 -35.58 20.45 -7.42
N LEU A 519 -35.06 19.22 -7.36
CA LEU A 519 -35.90 18.03 -7.18
C LEU A 519 -36.66 18.06 -5.86
N ILE A 520 -35.98 18.42 -4.76
CA ILE A 520 -36.59 18.48 -3.43
C ILE A 520 -37.65 19.59 -3.34
N GLU A 521 -37.44 20.75 -3.96
CA GLU A 521 -38.46 21.79 -4.03
C GLU A 521 -39.69 21.31 -4.80
N LYS A 522 -39.52 20.63 -5.94
CA LYS A 522 -40.64 20.02 -6.67
C LYS A 522 -41.39 18.96 -5.84
N ILE A 523 -40.66 18.15 -5.07
CA ILE A 523 -41.26 17.18 -4.13
C ILE A 523 -42.04 17.91 -3.03
N ARG A 524 -41.55 19.07 -2.56
CA ARG A 524 -42.20 19.90 -1.54
C ARG A 524 -43.47 20.56 -2.08
N SER A 525 -43.44 21.14 -3.28
CA SER A 525 -44.61 21.74 -3.94
C SER A 525 -45.61 20.68 -4.44
N GLY A 526 -45.16 19.45 -4.70
CA GLY A 526 -45.97 18.37 -5.27
C GLY A 526 -46.11 18.44 -6.79
N GLU A 527 -45.26 19.25 -7.46
CA GLU A 527 -45.30 19.51 -8.90
C GLU A 527 -44.56 18.47 -9.76
N VAL A 528 -43.90 17.48 -9.16
CA VAL A 528 -43.40 16.33 -9.93
C VAL A 528 -44.61 15.53 -10.41
N SER A 529 -44.77 15.43 -11.74
CA SER A 529 -45.84 14.66 -12.36
C SER A 529 -45.86 13.24 -11.80
N ARG A 530 -46.96 12.88 -11.14
CA ARG A 530 -47.25 11.50 -10.77
C ARG A 530 -47.61 10.77 -12.05
N VAL A 531 -46.92 9.68 -12.36
CA VAL A 531 -47.29 8.79 -13.46
C VAL A 531 -48.43 7.89 -13.02
#